data_AF-A0A9D8ENP1-F1
#
_entry.id   AF-A0A9D8ENP1-F1
#
_cell.length_a   1.000
_cell.length_b   1.000
_cell.length_c   1.000
_cell.angle_alpha   90.00
_cell.angle_beta   90.00
_cell.angle_gamma   90.00
#
_symmetry.space_group_name_H-M   'P 1'
#
loop_
_entity.id
_entity.type
_entity.pdbx_description
1 polymer ?
#
loop_
_entity_poly.entity_id
_entity_poly.type
_entity_poly.pdbx_seq_one_letter_code
_entity_poly.pdbx_strand_id
1 'polypeptide(L)'
;MADNTAIKTKDNFISGNKIYQKIAYYPGCSLNSTAVDLNVSVRKLFDVIGVTLKEIEDWNCCGTTPAGNVSQEMPNLLSARNLLLAKRMGYDE
;
A
#
# COMPACT_ATOMS: atom_id res chain seq x y z
N MET A 1 -15.41 13.12 -29.45
CA MET A 1 -15.53 11.65 -29.54
C MET A 1 -14.11 11.11 -29.70
N ALA A 2 -13.43 10.80 -28.60
CA ALA A 2 -12.10 10.20 -28.62
C ALA A 2 -12.25 8.74 -28.17
N ASP A 3 -12.38 7.91 -29.19
CA ASP A 3 -11.86 6.55 -29.35
C ASP A 3 -11.94 5.56 -28.16
N ASN A 4 -13.00 4.75 -28.20
CA ASN A 4 -13.10 3.44 -27.57
C ASN A 4 -12.25 2.42 -28.34
N THR A 5 -10.93 2.42 -28.13
CA THR A 5 -10.08 1.30 -28.58
C THR A 5 -9.73 0.42 -27.39
N ALA A 6 -10.22 -0.82 -27.46
CA ALA A 6 -10.08 -1.92 -26.52
C ALA A 6 -8.72 -2.02 -25.82
N ILE A 7 -8.70 -2.01 -24.48
CA ILE A 7 -7.58 -2.55 -23.69
C ILE A 7 -8.04 -3.87 -23.07
N LYS A 8 -7.97 -4.93 -23.87
CA LYS A 8 -7.82 -6.30 -23.35
C LYS A 8 -6.34 -6.47 -22.96
N THR A 9 -5.95 -6.16 -21.72
CA THR A 9 -4.70 -6.69 -21.14
C THR A 9 -4.94 -7.04 -19.68
N LYS A 10 -4.43 -8.19 -19.26
CA LYS A 10 -4.70 -8.84 -17.97
C LYS A 10 -3.85 -8.27 -16.83
N ASP A 11 -3.15 -7.15 -17.03
CA ASP A 11 -1.88 -6.95 -16.32
C ASP A 11 -1.72 -5.57 -15.66
N ASN A 12 -2.69 -4.66 -15.75
CA ASN A 12 -2.45 -3.25 -15.40
C ASN A 12 -3.62 -2.62 -14.59
N PHE A 13 -3.39 -2.24 -13.33
CA PHE A 13 -4.33 -1.40 -12.58
C PHE A 13 -4.13 0.08 -12.90
N ILE A 14 -5.23 0.75 -13.22
CA ILE A 14 -5.25 2.17 -13.59
C ILE A 14 -5.92 2.94 -12.45
N SER A 15 -5.20 3.91 -11.88
CA SER A 15 -5.78 4.91 -10.98
C SER A 15 -5.51 6.30 -11.56
N GLY A 16 -6.56 6.96 -12.05
CA GLY A 16 -6.46 8.17 -12.85
C GLY A 16 -5.73 7.93 -14.17
N ASN A 17 -4.68 8.71 -14.44
CA ASN A 17 -3.83 8.58 -15.64
C ASN A 17 -2.57 7.73 -15.42
N LYS A 18 -2.42 7.08 -14.25
CA LYS A 18 -1.25 6.27 -13.90
C LYS A 18 -1.55 4.78 -13.97
N ILE A 19 -0.60 4.02 -14.50
CA ILE A 19 -0.62 2.56 -14.57
C ILE A 19 0.30 2.00 -13.49
N TYR A 20 -0.21 1.11 -12.63
CA TYR A 20 0.54 0.46 -11.57
C TYR A 20 0.69 -1.03 -11.84
N GLN A 21 1.94 -1.49 -11.89
CA GLN A 21 2.32 -2.92 -11.97
C GLN A 21 2.70 -3.50 -10.61
N LYS A 22 3.27 -2.65 -9.74
CA LYS A 22 3.73 -3.00 -8.40
C LYS A 22 3.42 -1.86 -7.45
N ILE A 23 2.99 -2.18 -6.24
CA ILE A 23 2.67 -1.21 -5.20
C ILE A 23 3.37 -1.62 -3.91
N ALA A 24 3.97 -0.65 -3.22
CA ALA A 24 4.47 -0.82 -1.86
C ALA A 24 3.29 -1.03 -0.90
N TYR A 25 3.29 -2.16 -0.21
CA TYR A 25 2.19 -2.60 0.63
C TYR A 25 2.54 -2.44 2.10
N TYR A 26 1.71 -1.70 2.83
CA TYR A 26 1.77 -1.55 4.27
C TYR A 26 0.52 -2.21 4.88
N PRO A 27 0.61 -3.44 5.44
CA PRO A 27 -0.54 -4.09 6.07
C PRO A 27 -0.90 -3.41 7.41
N GLY A 28 0.10 -2.82 8.08
CA GLY A 28 -0.05 -2.33 9.45
C GLY A 28 -0.32 -3.46 10.45
N CYS A 29 -0.44 -3.10 11.72
CA CYS A 29 -0.51 -4.07 12.81
C CYS A 29 -1.76 -4.95 12.75
N SER A 30 -2.92 -4.40 12.37
CA SER A 30 -4.19 -5.14 12.38
C SER A 30 -4.23 -6.24 11.32
N LEU A 31 -3.95 -5.92 10.05
CA LEU A 31 -3.95 -6.93 8.97
C LEU A 31 -2.79 -7.93 9.12
N ASN A 32 -1.72 -7.55 9.83
CA ASN A 32 -0.63 -8.46 10.15
C ASN A 32 -0.94 -9.43 11.31
N SER A 33 -1.90 -9.13 12.19
CA SER A 33 -2.13 -9.90 13.43
C SER A 33 -3.56 -10.42 13.59
N THR A 34 -4.53 -9.53 13.77
CA THR A 34 -5.91 -9.91 14.14
C THR A 34 -6.84 -10.02 12.94
N ALA A 35 -6.52 -9.36 11.83
CA ALA A 35 -7.31 -9.34 10.60
C ALA A 35 -6.56 -10.01 9.42
N VAL A 36 -5.94 -11.16 9.69
CA VAL A 36 -5.14 -11.91 8.70
C VAL A 36 -5.99 -12.32 7.49
N ASP A 37 -7.25 -12.72 7.70
CA ASP A 37 -8.16 -13.09 6.60
C ASP A 37 -8.41 -11.93 5.64
N LEU A 38 -8.42 -10.70 6.15
CA LEU A 38 -8.53 -9.51 5.31
C LEU A 38 -7.24 -9.25 4.53
N ASN A 39 -6.07 -9.45 5.13
CA ASN A 39 -4.78 -9.38 4.42
C ASN A 39 -4.71 -10.39 3.26
N VAL A 40 -5.14 -11.63 3.51
CA VAL A 40 -5.23 -12.67 2.47
C VAL A 40 -6.20 -12.26 1.36
N SER A 41 -7.36 -11.72 1.73
CA SER A 41 -8.38 -11.28 0.77
C SER A 41 -7.88 -10.12 -0.09
N VAL A 42 -7.19 -9.14 0.51
CA VAL A 42 -6.56 -8.03 -0.21
C VAL A 42 -5.51 -8.53 -1.19
N ARG A 43 -4.60 -9.42 -0.77
CA ARG A 43 -3.58 -9.97 -1.67
C ARG A 43 -4.19 -10.72 -2.85
N LYS A 44 -5.18 -11.57 -2.60
CA LYS A 44 -5.91 -12.28 -3.66
C LYS A 44 -6.62 -11.33 -4.63
N LEU A 45 -7.22 -10.25 -4.12
CA LEU A 45 -7.85 -9.25 -4.99
C LEU A 45 -6.82 -8.60 -5.91
N PHE A 46 -5.65 -8.25 -5.39
CA PHE A 46 -4.57 -7.63 -6.16
C PHE A 46 -3.97 -8.58 -7.20
N ASP A 47 -3.88 -9.87 -6.89
CA ASP A 47 -3.49 -10.91 -7.85
C ASP A 47 -4.50 -11.00 -9.02
N VAL A 48 -5.81 -10.90 -8.74
CA VAL A 48 -6.87 -10.97 -9.76
C VAL A 48 -6.82 -9.77 -10.72
N ILE A 49 -6.48 -8.58 -10.22
CA ILE A 49 -6.40 -7.36 -11.02
C ILE A 49 -5.01 -7.14 -11.65
N GLY A 50 -4.09 -8.10 -11.49
CA GLY A 50 -2.77 -8.06 -12.13
C GLY A 50 -1.77 -7.10 -11.49
N VAL A 51 -1.89 -6.80 -10.20
CA VAL A 51 -0.97 -5.89 -9.48
C VAL A 51 -0.21 -6.64 -8.40
N THR A 52 1.12 -6.53 -8.42
CA THR A 52 1.94 -7.12 -7.37
C THR A 52 2.01 -6.21 -6.14
N LEU A 53 1.56 -6.71 -4.99
CA LEU A 53 1.80 -6.07 -3.70
C LEU A 53 3.16 -6.49 -3.14
N LYS A 54 4.08 -5.54 -2.99
CA LYS A 54 5.38 -5.76 -2.34
C LYS A 54 5.35 -5.13 -0.95
N GLU A 55 5.38 -5.96 0.09
CA GLU A 55 5.40 -5.44 1.45
C GLU A 55 6.66 -4.58 1.71
N ILE A 56 6.46 -3.45 2.39
CA ILE A 56 7.54 -2.54 2.79
C ILE A 56 8.42 -3.27 3.80
N GLU A 57 9.72 -3.34 3.55
CA GLU A 57 10.63 -3.97 4.52
C GLU A 57 10.82 -3.07 5.74
N ASP A 58 10.83 -3.68 6.94
CA ASP A 58 11.07 -2.98 8.21
C ASP A 58 10.06 -1.85 8.52
N TRP A 59 8.81 -2.00 8.06
CA TRP A 59 7.74 -1.08 8.43
C TRP A 59 7.47 -1.11 9.94
N ASN A 60 7.02 0.03 10.50
CA ASN A 60 6.61 0.14 11.90
C ASN A 60 5.13 0.49 12.04
N CYS A 61 4.57 0.26 13.23
CA CYS A 61 3.23 0.74 13.58
C CYS A 61 3.09 2.24 13.31
N CYS A 62 1.99 2.67 12.70
CA CYS A 62 1.68 4.09 12.44
C CYS A 62 1.49 4.93 13.71
N GLY A 63 1.30 4.29 14.87
CA GLY A 63 1.28 4.97 16.17
C GLY A 63 -0.02 5.74 16.48
N THR A 64 -1.05 5.64 15.63
CA THR A 64 -2.26 6.48 15.71
C THR A 64 -2.91 6.54 17.10
N THR A 65 -3.01 5.44 17.84
CA THR A 65 -3.65 5.43 19.18
C THR A 65 -2.68 5.68 20.34
N PRO A 66 -1.53 4.99 20.45
CA PRO A 66 -0.66 5.14 21.63
C PRO A 66 0.37 6.27 21.50
N ALA A 67 0.81 6.62 20.29
CA ALA A 67 1.97 7.50 20.13
C ALA A 67 1.64 8.98 20.43
N GLY A 68 0.38 9.38 20.24
CA GLY A 68 -0.10 10.72 20.61
C GLY A 68 0.00 11.00 22.12
N ASN A 69 0.00 9.95 22.96
CA ASN A 69 0.19 10.09 24.41
C ASN A 69 1.67 10.33 24.79
N VAL A 70 2.61 10.06 23.88
CA VAL A 70 4.05 10.31 24.08
C VAL A 70 4.40 11.69 23.54
N SER A 71 3.99 11.99 22.31
CA SER A 71 4.06 13.34 21.74
C SER A 71 3.08 13.50 20.58
N GLN A 72 2.62 14.74 20.38
CA GLN A 72 1.67 15.06 19.32
C GLN A 72 2.22 14.78 17.91
N GLU A 73 3.54 14.88 17.73
CA GLU A 73 4.22 14.68 16.43
C GLU A 73 4.54 13.21 16.13
N MET A 74 4.60 12.34 17.14
CA MET A 74 5.06 10.97 16.96
C MET A 74 4.22 10.17 15.93
N PRO A 75 2.88 10.26 15.90
CA PRO A 75 2.08 9.56 14.87
C PRO A 75 2.47 9.95 13.44
N ASN A 76 2.76 11.24 13.22
CA ASN A 76 3.15 11.76 11.91
C ASN A 76 4.54 11.23 11.53
N LEU A 77 5.51 11.28 12.46
CA LEU A 77 6.87 10.80 12.23
C LEU A 77 6.92 9.30 11.95
N LEU A 78 6.15 8.50 12.70
CA LEU A 78 6.05 7.05 12.49
C LEU A 78 5.43 6.69 11.14
N SER A 79 4.44 7.47 10.69
CA SER A 79 3.84 7.28 9.37
C SER A 79 4.78 7.71 8.24
N ALA A 80 5.46 8.86 8.42
CA ALA A 80 6.45 9.36 7.47
C ALA A 80 7.64 8.39 7.30
N ARG A 81 8.07 7.71 8.36
CA ARG A 81 9.10 6.66 8.28
C ARG A 81 8.71 5.56 7.27
N ASN A 82 7.47 5.08 7.30
CA ASN A 82 7.00 4.05 6.37
C ASN A 82 6.98 4.56 4.92
N LEU A 83 6.58 5.82 4.69
CA LEU A 83 6.63 6.43 3.35
C LEU A 83 8.07 6.56 2.84
N LEU A 84 9.01 6.97 3.71
CA LEU A 84 10.43 7.05 3.36
C LEU A 84 11.02 5.67 3.03
N LEU A 85 10.59 4.60 3.73
CA LEU A 85 10.99 3.24 3.41
C LEU A 85 10.46 2.80 2.03
N ALA A 86 9.18 3.06 1.74
CA ALA A 86 8.61 2.80 0.41
C ALA A 86 9.38 3.55 -0.69
N LYS A 87 9.70 4.82 -0.45
CA LYS A 87 10.51 5.64 -1.37
C LYS A 87 11.91 5.08 -1.59
N ARG A 88 12.58 4.60 -0.53
CA ARG A 88 13.90 3.94 -0.64
C ARG A 88 13.83 2.63 -1.44
N MET A 89 12.69 1.95 -1.43
CA MET A 89 12.44 0.77 -2.25
C MET A 89 12.09 1.12 -3.71
N GLY A 90 12.05 2.41 -4.07
CA GLY A 90 11.75 2.89 -5.43
C GLY A 90 10.27 3.03 -5.74
N TYR A 91 9.41 3.10 -4.71
CA TYR A 91 7.98 3.34 -4.88
C TYR A 91 7.63 4.80 -4.55
N ASP A 92 6.83 5.43 -5.38
CA ASP A 92 6.29 6.76 -5.12
C ASP A 92 4.94 6.68 -4.37
N GLU A 93 4.53 7.82 -3.81
CA GLU A 93 3.24 8.06 -3.16
C GLU A 93 2.05 8.16 -4.13
#